data_AF-A0A8J2PH91-F1
#
_entry.id   AF-A0A8J2PH91-F1
#
_cell.length_a   1.000
_cell.length_b   1.000
_cell.length_c   1.000
_cell.angle_alpha   90.00
_cell.angle_beta   90.00
_cell.angle_gamma   90.00
#
_symmetry.space_group_name_H-M   'P 1'
#
loop_
_entity.id
_entity.type
_entity.pdbx_description
1 polymer ?
#
loop_
_entity_poly.entity_id
_entity_poly.type
_entity_poly.pdbx_seq_one_letter_code
_entity_poly.pdbx_strand_id
1 'polypeptide(L)'
;YATLVQDQPPDLRRKSARLIANKCTLAARVDACHESSDGSVGKMLREEIEKKLDKMQEPPPVKSIKALPKPVDPPKKRRGGKRVRKMKERFAVTEMRKQANRITFGD
;
A
#
# COMPACT_ATOMS: atom_id res chain seq x y z
N TYR A 1 -25.40 -8.78 -15.00
CA TYR A 1 -24.15 -8.13 -14.52
C TYR A 1 -23.89 -6.89 -15.35
N ALA A 2 -23.43 -5.78 -14.75
CA ALA A 2 -23.13 -4.55 -15.50
C ALA A 2 -21.88 -4.73 -16.39
N THR A 3 -21.98 -4.32 -17.66
CA THR A 3 -20.90 -4.42 -18.67
C THR A 3 -19.63 -3.70 -18.23
N LEU A 4 -19.79 -2.48 -17.71
CA LEU A 4 -18.69 -1.62 -17.22
C LEU A 4 -17.81 -2.27 -16.13
N VAL A 5 -18.34 -3.27 -15.40
CA VAL A 5 -17.55 -4.05 -14.43
C VAL A 5 -16.90 -5.25 -15.09
N GLN A 6 -17.57 -5.91 -16.03
CA GLN A 6 -17.08 -7.13 -16.67
C GLN A 6 -15.92 -6.86 -17.63
N ASP A 7 -15.94 -5.70 -18.28
CA ASP A 7 -14.88 -5.23 -19.19
C ASP A 7 -13.56 -4.96 -18.46
N GLN A 8 -13.58 -4.84 -17.13
CA GLN A 8 -12.39 -4.61 -16.33
C GLN A 8 -11.64 -5.90 -16.02
N PRO A 9 -10.29 -5.84 -15.88
CA PRO A 9 -9.48 -6.97 -15.42
C PRO A 9 -10.03 -7.56 -14.12
N PRO A 10 -9.95 -8.90 -13.91
CA PRO A 10 -10.57 -9.57 -12.77
C PRO A 10 -10.20 -8.97 -11.41
N ASP A 11 -8.94 -8.53 -11.25
CA ASP A 11 -8.42 -7.91 -10.03
C ASP A 11 -9.06 -6.55 -9.71
N LEU A 12 -9.48 -5.82 -10.76
CA LEU A 12 -10.10 -4.51 -10.63
C LEU A 12 -11.62 -4.59 -10.53
N ARG A 13 -12.26 -5.72 -10.85
CA ARG A 13 -13.73 -5.86 -10.85
C ARG A 13 -14.37 -5.49 -9.52
N ARG A 14 -13.79 -5.93 -8.40
CA ARG A 14 -14.33 -5.62 -7.06
C ARG A 14 -14.21 -4.14 -6.70
N LYS A 15 -13.13 -3.47 -7.12
CA LYS A 15 -12.95 -2.02 -6.91
C LYS A 15 -13.92 -1.24 -7.80
N SER A 16 -14.00 -1.62 -9.07
CA SER A 16 -14.90 -1.03 -10.07
C SER A 16 -16.36 -1.16 -9.67
N ALA A 17 -16.79 -2.34 -9.20
CA ALA A 17 -18.16 -2.56 -8.73
C ALA A 17 -18.54 -1.64 -7.56
N ARG A 18 -17.64 -1.44 -6.59
CA ARG A 18 -17.87 -0.51 -5.48
C ARG A 18 -17.95 0.94 -5.93
N LEU A 19 -17.07 1.35 -6.84
CA LEU A 19 -17.07 2.69 -7.41
C LEU A 19 -18.40 2.98 -8.14
N ILE A 20 -18.83 2.05 -8.98
CA ILE A 20 -20.06 2.16 -9.77
C ILE A 20 -21.29 2.12 -8.87
N ALA A 21 -21.35 1.23 -7.88
CA ALA A 21 -22.46 1.18 -6.92
C ALA A 21 -22.62 2.51 -6.16
N ASN A 22 -21.51 3.11 -5.72
CA ASN A 22 -21.53 4.41 -5.05
C ASN A 22 -22.05 5.52 -5.96
N LYS A 23 -21.65 5.55 -7.24
CA LYS A 23 -22.09 6.59 -8.19
C LYS A 23 -23.52 6.35 -8.69
N CYS A 24 -23.93 5.11 -8.84
CA CYS A 24 -25.29 4.70 -9.16
C CYS A 24 -26.28 5.11 -8.06
N THR A 25 -25.92 4.92 -6.78
CA THR A 25 -26.79 5.35 -5.67
C THR A 25 -26.93 6.88 -5.59
N LEU A 26 -25.91 7.65 -5.97
CA LEU A 26 -26.03 9.10 -6.10
C LEU A 26 -26.95 9.50 -7.26
N ALA A 27 -26.78 8.89 -8.43
CA ALA A 27 -27.65 9.12 -9.59
C ALA A 27 -29.12 8.82 -9.24
N ALA A 28 -29.40 7.67 -8.61
CA ALA A 28 -30.75 7.29 -8.21
C ALA A 28 -31.42 8.29 -7.24
N ARG A 29 -30.65 8.96 -6.38
CA ARG A 29 -31.18 10.00 -5.49
C ARG A 29 -31.54 11.29 -6.25
N VAL A 30 -30.73 11.67 -7.22
CA VAL A 30 -30.99 12.83 -8.10
C VAL A 30 -32.23 12.57 -8.95
N ASP A 31 -32.34 11.36 -9.51
CA ASP A 31 -33.49 10.94 -10.30
C ASP A 31 -34.78 10.94 -9.47
N ALA A 32 -34.72 10.52 -8.20
CA ALA A 32 -35.88 10.55 -7.31
C ALA A 32 -36.43 11.96 -7.08
N CYS A 33 -35.55 12.97 -7.00
CA CYS A 33 -35.94 14.37 -6.87
C CYS A 33 -36.28 15.05 -8.22
N HIS A 34 -36.06 14.38 -9.35
CA HIS A 34 -36.26 14.90 -10.72
C HIS A 34 -35.54 16.24 -10.97
N GLU A 35 -34.40 16.46 -10.29
CA GLU A 35 -33.66 17.74 -10.34
C GLU A 35 -32.88 17.94 -11.65
N SER A 36 -32.55 16.86 -12.36
CA SER A 36 -31.76 16.89 -13.61
C SER A 36 -32.42 16.02 -14.68
N SER A 37 -33.46 16.56 -15.32
CA SER A 37 -34.16 15.89 -16.43
C SER A 37 -33.35 15.87 -17.74
N ASP A 38 -32.33 16.72 -17.84
CA ASP A 38 -31.38 16.82 -18.96
C ASP A 38 -30.29 15.73 -18.93
N GLY A 39 -30.16 15.02 -17.81
CA GLY A 39 -29.16 13.96 -17.61
C GLY A 39 -27.72 14.47 -17.52
N SER A 40 -27.51 15.78 -17.32
CA SER A 40 -26.16 16.37 -17.18
C SER A 40 -25.41 15.78 -15.99
N VAL A 41 -26.10 15.58 -14.87
CA VAL A 41 -25.52 14.97 -13.67
C VAL A 41 -25.10 13.52 -13.92
N GLY A 42 -25.91 12.74 -14.65
CA GLY A 42 -25.57 11.36 -15.02
C GLY A 42 -24.32 11.27 -15.89
N LYS A 43 -24.17 12.18 -16.86
CA LYS A 43 -22.97 12.28 -17.72
C LYS A 43 -21.72 12.60 -16.90
N MET A 44 -21.79 13.58 -16.01
CA MET A 44 -20.69 13.93 -15.12
C MET A 44 -20.26 12.76 -14.22
N LEU A 45 -21.23 12.05 -13.63
CA LEU A 45 -20.93 10.89 -12.78
C LEU A 45 -20.28 9.74 -13.58
N ARG A 46 -20.68 9.57 -14.85
CA ARG A 46 -20.07 8.59 -15.75
C ARG A 46 -18.63 8.95 -16.10
N GLU A 47 -18.36 10.20 -16.47
CA GLU A 47 -17.00 10.70 -16.74
C GLU A 47 -16.08 10.51 -15.53
N GLU A 48 -16.59 10.75 -14.32
CA GLU A 48 -15.84 10.49 -13.10
C GLU A 48 -15.50 9.00 -12.89
N ILE A 49 -16.42 8.10 -13.25
CA ILE A 49 -16.16 6.66 -13.18
C ILE A 49 -15.06 6.30 -14.17
N GLU A 50 -15.20 6.71 -15.43
CA GLU A 50 -14.25 6.41 -16.50
C GLU A 50 -12.84 6.93 -16.16
N LYS A 51 -12.72 8.18 -15.70
CA LYS A 51 -11.44 8.77 -15.26
C LYS A 51 -10.78 8.01 -14.11
N LYS A 52 -11.58 7.50 -13.17
CA LYS A 52 -11.05 6.71 -12.03
C LYS A 52 -10.66 5.30 -12.43
N LEU A 53 -11.38 4.69 -13.37
CA LEU A 53 -11.02 3.38 -13.94
C LEU A 53 -9.69 3.49 -14.69
N ASP A 54 -9.54 4.50 -15.54
CA ASP A 54 -8.31 4.76 -16.29
C ASP A 54 -7.12 4.96 -15.35
N LYS A 55 -7.26 5.83 -14.35
CA LYS A 55 -6.24 6.05 -13.32
C LYS A 55 -5.87 4.80 -12.50
N MET A 56 -6.79 3.83 -12.37
CA MET A 56 -6.47 2.57 -11.70
C MET A 56 -5.68 1.60 -12.58
N GLN A 57 -5.76 1.74 -13.91
CA GLN A 57 -5.00 0.97 -14.87
C GLN A 57 -3.63 1.61 -15.17
N GLU A 58 -3.47 2.92 -14.91
CA GLU A 58 -2.19 3.60 -15.04
C GLU A 58 -1.08 2.88 -14.24
N PRO A 59 0.06 2.58 -14.86
CA PRO A 59 1.18 1.98 -14.15
C PRO A 59 1.69 2.93 -13.07
N PRO A 60 2.15 2.41 -11.91
CA PRO A 60 2.72 3.26 -10.88
C PRO A 60 3.94 4.00 -11.44
N PRO A 61 4.16 5.27 -11.01
CA PRO A 61 5.34 6.01 -11.43
C PRO A 61 6.60 5.27 -11.01
N VAL A 62 7.62 5.30 -11.87
CA VAL A 62 8.90 4.64 -11.62
C VAL A 62 9.49 5.16 -10.30
N LYS A 63 9.83 4.25 -9.40
CA LYS A 63 10.45 4.60 -8.13
C LYS A 63 11.83 5.19 -8.41
N SER A 64 12.09 6.40 -7.92
CA SER A 64 13.44 6.96 -7.93
C SER A 64 14.36 6.11 -7.05
N ILE A 65 15.59 5.89 -7.52
CA ILE A 65 16.60 5.19 -6.74
C ILE A 65 16.96 6.08 -5.56
N LYS A 66 16.47 5.72 -4.37
CA LYS A 66 16.87 6.41 -3.14
C LYS A 66 18.33 6.07 -2.87
N ALA A 67 19.21 7.06 -3.00
CA ALA A 67 20.62 6.91 -2.64
C ALA A 67 20.76 6.37 -1.21
N LEU A 68 21.75 5.49 -1.03
CA LEU A 68 22.09 5.01 0.30
C LEU A 68 22.47 6.20 1.20
N PRO A 69 22.17 6.12 2.51
CA PRO A 69 22.66 7.11 3.44
C PRO A 69 24.19 7.16 3.37
N LYS A 70 24.76 8.36 3.55
CA LYS A 70 26.22 8.56 3.53
C LYS A 70 26.88 7.57 4.53
N PRO A 71 27.99 6.90 4.16
CA PRO A 71 28.76 6.07 5.07
C PRO A 71 29.46 6.95 6.13
N VAL A 72 28.71 7.39 7.14
CA VAL A 72 29.20 8.10 8.31
C VAL A 72 28.82 7.26 9.51
N ASP A 73 29.78 7.00 10.40
CA ASP A 73 29.52 6.32 11.65
C ASP A 73 28.97 7.30 12.70
N PRO A 74 27.66 7.27 13.01
CA PRO A 74 27.13 8.12 14.06
C PRO A 74 27.56 7.62 15.44
N PRO A 75 27.55 8.49 16.46
CA PRO A 75 27.85 8.08 17.83
C PRO A 75 26.90 6.97 18.31
N LYS A 76 27.48 5.90 18.89
CA LYS A 76 26.74 4.71 19.32
C LYS A 76 25.80 5.02 20.48
N LYS A 77 24.51 4.67 20.33
CA LYS A 77 23.50 4.80 21.38
C LYS A 77 23.69 3.72 22.46
N ARG A 78 23.98 4.13 23.71
CA ARG A 78 24.17 3.23 24.86
C ARG A 78 22.90 3.18 25.74
N ARG A 79 21.95 2.32 25.38
CA ARG A 79 20.73 2.04 26.20
C ARG A 79 20.82 0.66 26.86
N GLY A 80 20.47 0.60 28.15
CA GLY A 80 20.60 -0.59 29.01
C GLY A 80 19.31 -1.17 29.61
N GLY A 81 18.13 -0.66 29.24
CA GLY A 81 16.85 -1.14 29.81
C GLY A 81 16.46 -2.56 29.37
N LYS A 82 15.58 -3.23 30.14
CA LYS A 82 15.13 -4.63 29.93
C LYS A 82 14.69 -4.93 28.49
N ARG A 83 13.85 -4.07 27.89
CA ARG A 83 13.37 -4.24 26.51
C ARG A 83 14.50 -4.17 25.48
N VAL A 84 15.42 -3.22 25.66
CA VAL A 84 16.57 -3.04 24.77
C VAL A 84 17.55 -4.20 24.90
N ARG A 85 17.78 -4.67 26.13
CA ARG A 85 18.64 -5.84 26.39
C ARG A 85 18.08 -7.09 25.70
N LYS A 86 16.78 -7.38 25.87
CA LYS A 86 16.10 -8.49 25.19
C LYS A 86 16.18 -8.40 23.66
N MET A 87 16.08 -7.19 23.08
CA MET A 87 16.23 -7.00 21.64
C MET A 87 17.68 -7.22 21.16
N LYS A 88 18.67 -6.73 21.93
CA LYS A 88 20.09 -6.94 21.63
C LYS A 88 20.49 -8.42 21.75
N GLU A 89 19.95 -9.14 22.73
CA GLU A 89 20.19 -10.58 22.93
C GLU A 89 19.73 -11.42 21.72
N ARG A 90 18.70 -10.99 20.98
CA ARG A 90 18.25 -11.69 19.75
C ARG A 90 19.26 -11.65 18.61
N PHE A 91 20.02 -10.56 18.52
CA PHE A 91 21.03 -10.37 17.45
C PHE A 91 22.45 -10.66 17.94
N ALA A 92 22.65 -10.78 19.25
CA ALA A 92 23.95 -11.10 19.82
C ALA A 92 24.29 -12.58 19.60
N VAL A 93 25.58 -12.85 19.42
CA VAL A 93 26.08 -14.23 19.40
C VAL A 93 25.81 -14.87 20.76
N THR A 94 25.17 -16.04 20.73
CA THR A 94 24.86 -16.81 21.95
C THR A 94 26.14 -17.29 22.63
N GLU A 95 26.09 -17.51 23.95
CA GLU A 95 27.26 -17.94 24.72
C GLU A 95 27.82 -19.30 24.23
N MET A 96 26.93 -20.23 23.87
CA MET A 96 27.32 -21.52 23.28
C MET A 96 28.14 -21.34 22.00
N ARG A 97 27.75 -20.40 21.12
CA ARG A 97 28.47 -20.12 19.89
C ARG A 97 29.80 -19.40 20.14
N LYS A 98 29.88 -18.56 21.19
CA LYS A 98 31.16 -17.98 21.61
C LYS A 98 32.13 -19.04 22.11
N GLN A 99 31.66 -20.05 22.84
CA GLN A 99 32.47 -21.17 23.32
C GLN A 99 32.95 -22.04 22.16
N ALA A 100 32.07 -22.38 21.21
CA ALA A 100 32.44 -23.13 20.01
C ALA A 100 33.47 -22.39 19.13
N ASN A 101 33.40 -21.06 19.07
CA ASN A 101 34.35 -20.23 18.33
C ASN A 101 35.68 -19.99 19.09
N ARG A 102 35.86 -20.58 20.27
CA ARG A 102 37.11 -20.47 21.03
C ARG A 102 38.05 -21.59 20.61
N ILE A 103 39.11 -21.23 19.89
CA ILE A 103 40.21 -22.12 19.52
C ILE A 103 41.31 -22.02 20.59
N THR A 104 41.82 -23.16 21.07
CA THR A 104 43.04 -23.21 21.88
C THR A 104 44.25 -23.00 20.99
N PHE A 105 45.17 -22.15 21.43
CA PHE A 105 46.41 -21.88 20.72
C PHE A 105 47.50 -22.77 21.31
N GLY A 106 48.13 -23.61 20.48
CA GLY A 106 49.28 -24.44 20.88
C GLY A 106 48.96 -25.87 21.32
N ASP A 107 47.78 -26.41 20.96
CA ASP A 107 47.60 -27.86 20.80
C ASP A 107 48.17 -28.32 19.44
#